data_AF-A0A7Y4XAA0-F1
#
_entry.id   AF-A0A7Y4XAA0-F1
#
_cell.length_a   1.000
_cell.length_b   1.000
_cell.length_c   1.000
_cell.angle_alpha   90.00
_cell.angle_beta   90.00
_cell.angle_gamma   90.00
#
_symmetry.space_group_name_H-M   'P 1'
#
loop_
_entity.id
_entity.type
_entity.pdbx_description
1 polymer ?
#
loop_
_entity_poly.entity_id
_entity_poly.type
_entity_poly.pdbx_seq_one_letter_code
_entity_poly.pdbx_strand_id
1 'polypeptide(L)'
;AYNASKFAVRGFTEALRHELEMEGSSVRISCVHPGGINTNIARNARGAAAATADRTEEIARFERLAPTSPEKAAARILRGVVRDEPRILIGADAWLIDRLQRWLPVRYWRLFKPIIEWQSGKL
;
A
#
# COMPACT_ATOMS: atom_id res chain seq x y z
N ALA A 1 -5.60 -12.96 -5.97
CA ALA A 1 -6.71 -12.00 -6.12
C ALA A 1 -6.36 -10.61 -5.59
N TYR A 2 -6.03 -10.44 -4.30
CA TYR A 2 -5.82 -9.12 -3.67
C TYR A 2 -4.91 -8.16 -4.43
N ASN A 3 -3.68 -8.58 -4.77
CA ASN A 3 -2.71 -7.72 -5.45
C ASN A 3 -3.25 -7.22 -6.80
N ALA A 4 -3.74 -8.14 -7.64
CA ALA A 4 -4.33 -7.80 -8.94
C ALA A 4 -5.48 -6.79 -8.78
N SER A 5 -6.39 -7.01 -7.84
CA SER A 5 -7.50 -6.08 -7.57
C SER A 5 -7.00 -4.69 -7.13
N LYS A 6 -5.96 -4.59 -6.30
CA LYS A 6 -5.40 -3.29 -5.88
C LYS A 6 -4.64 -2.57 -6.98
N PHE A 7 -4.02 -3.30 -7.91
CA PHE A 7 -3.49 -2.72 -9.15
C PHE A 7 -4.62 -2.20 -10.05
N ALA A 8 -5.73 -2.94 -10.18
CA ALA A 8 -6.89 -2.52 -10.97
C ALA A 8 -7.51 -1.23 -10.43
N VAL A 9 -7.65 -1.06 -9.11
CA VAL A 9 -8.14 0.18 -8.49
C VAL A 9 -7.28 1.38 -8.88
N ARG A 10 -5.95 1.22 -8.85
CA ARG A 10 -5.02 2.28 -9.27
C ARG A 10 -5.24 2.64 -10.75
N GLY A 11 -5.20 1.66 -11.64
CA GLY A 11 -5.35 1.89 -13.07
C GLY A 11 -6.69 2.52 -13.43
N PHE A 12 -7.78 2.03 -12.85
CA PHE A 12 -9.12 2.59 -13.02
C PHE A 12 -9.19 4.05 -12.57
N THR A 13 -8.62 4.36 -11.40
CA THR A 13 -8.65 5.72 -10.86
C THR A 13 -7.82 6.69 -11.70
N GLU A 14 -6.66 6.26 -12.20
CA GLU A 14 -5.82 7.06 -13.09
C GLU A 14 -6.54 7.35 -14.42
N ALA A 15 -7.17 6.34 -15.04
CA ALA A 15 -7.94 6.51 -16.27
C ALA A 15 -9.15 7.44 -16.08
N LEU A 16 -9.96 7.20 -15.05
CA LEU A 16 -11.14 8.02 -14.76
C LEU A 16 -10.79 9.48 -14.46
N ARG A 17 -9.64 9.73 -13.82
CA ARG A 17 -9.18 11.11 -13.59
C ARG A 17 -8.94 11.85 -14.90
N HIS A 18 -8.31 11.20 -15.88
CA HIS A 18 -8.08 11.80 -17.20
C HIS A 18 -9.39 12.10 -17.93
N GLU A 19 -10.36 11.19 -17.88
CA GLU A 19 -11.69 11.39 -18.46
C GLU A 19 -12.39 12.62 -17.83
N LEU A 20 -12.41 12.70 -16.50
CA LEU A 20 -13.01 13.83 -15.77
C LEU A 20 -12.34 15.18 -16.09
N GLU A 21 -11.00 15.19 -16.21
CA GLU A 21 -10.24 16.39 -16.57
C GLU A 21 -10.53 16.82 -18.03
N MET A 22 -10.63 15.86 -18.96
CA MET A 22 -10.95 16.13 -20.36
C MET A 22 -12.37 16.68 -20.56
N GLU A 23 -13.33 16.25 -19.75
CA GLU A 23 -14.72 16.73 -19.78
C GLU A 23 -14.93 18.05 -19.03
N GLY A 24 -13.89 18.60 -18.38
CA GLY A 24 -14.02 19.80 -17.55
C GLY A 24 -14.92 19.58 -16.33
N SER A 25 -14.99 18.35 -15.82
CA SER A 25 -15.83 17.99 -14.69
C SER A 25 -15.38 18.69 -13.41
N SER A 26 -16.33 19.04 -12.54
CA SER A 26 -16.05 19.55 -11.19
C SER A 26 -15.74 18.45 -10.17
N VAL A 27 -15.91 17.18 -10.56
CA VAL A 27 -15.63 16.02 -9.72
C VAL A 27 -14.14 15.72 -9.71
N ARG A 28 -13.57 15.52 -8.52
CA ARG A 28 -12.16 15.19 -8.34
C ARG A 28 -12.00 13.81 -7.71
N ILE A 29 -10.95 13.09 -8.11
CA ILE A 29 -10.68 11.73 -7.65
C ILE A 29 -9.20 11.55 -7.27
N SER A 30 -8.96 10.82 -6.17
CA SER A 30 -7.64 10.53 -5.64
C SER A 30 -7.48 9.03 -5.38
N CYS A 31 -6.34 8.46 -5.74
CA CYS A 31 -5.99 7.09 -5.37
C CYS A 31 -5.14 7.07 -4.10
N VAL A 32 -5.60 6.34 -3.07
CA VAL A 32 -4.89 6.19 -1.81
C VAL A 32 -3.97 4.96 -1.85
N HIS A 33 -2.69 5.17 -1.53
CA HIS A 33 -1.65 4.14 -1.49
C HIS A 33 -1.09 4.02 -0.06
N PRO A 34 -1.68 3.14 0.76
CA PRO A 34 -1.21 2.92 2.12
C PRO A 34 0.05 2.05 2.15
N GLY A 35 0.99 2.43 3.02
CA GLY A 35 2.00 1.54 3.57
C GLY A 35 1.46 0.66 4.70
N GLY A 36 2.32 0.22 5.60
CA GLY A 36 1.94 -0.52 6.81
C GLY A 36 1.17 0.35 7.80
N ILE A 37 -0.16 0.17 7.87
CA ILE A 37 -1.03 0.85 8.83
C ILE A 37 -1.46 -0.13 9.93
N ASN A 38 -1.23 0.25 11.19
CA ASN A 38 -1.54 -0.58 12.35
C ASN A 38 -3.04 -0.64 12.61
N THR A 39 -3.73 -1.48 11.83
CA THR A 39 -5.17 -1.74 11.93
C THR A 39 -5.42 -3.22 12.25
N ASN A 40 -6.66 -3.57 12.57
CA ASN A 40 -7.07 -4.96 12.77
C ASN A 40 -7.14 -5.79 11.46
N ILE A 41 -6.60 -5.31 10.33
CA ILE A 41 -6.67 -6.00 9.04
C ILE A 41 -5.94 -7.35 9.07
N ALA A 42 -4.75 -7.43 9.70
CA ALA A 42 -4.01 -8.69 9.80
C ALA A 42 -4.73 -9.72 10.68
N ARG A 43 -5.36 -9.27 11.76
CA ARG A 43 -6.20 -10.12 12.63
C ARG A 43 -7.42 -10.68 11.87
N ASN A 44 -8.08 -9.84 11.08
CA ASN A 44 -9.34 -10.17 10.40
C ASN A 44 -9.17 -10.73 8.98
N ALA A 45 -7.95 -10.76 8.43
CA ALA A 45 -7.69 -11.19 7.06
C ALA A 45 -8.05 -12.66 6.86
N ARG A 46 -8.99 -12.94 5.96
CA ARG A 46 -9.38 -14.30 5.57
C ARG A 46 -8.48 -14.78 4.44
N GLY A 47 -7.83 -15.93 4.57
CA GLY A 47 -7.26 -16.66 3.43
C GLY A 47 -5.74 -16.80 3.29
N ALA A 48 -4.93 -16.53 4.32
CA ALA A 48 -3.49 -16.87 4.27
C ALA A 48 -3.03 -17.85 5.36
N ALA A 49 -3.75 -17.95 6.48
CA ALA A 49 -3.29 -18.67 7.67
C ALA A 49 -4.31 -19.67 8.23
N ALA A 50 -5.17 -20.23 7.37
CA ALA A 50 -6.10 -21.26 7.81
C ALA A 50 -5.44 -22.64 8.01
N ALA A 51 -4.12 -22.78 7.79
CA ALA A 51 -3.46 -24.09 7.75
C ALA A 51 -2.08 -24.19 8.43
N THR A 52 -1.55 -23.16 9.08
CA THR A 52 -0.23 -23.24 9.75
C THR A 52 -0.28 -22.67 11.16
N ALA A 53 0.51 -23.26 12.06
CA ALA A 53 0.62 -22.94 13.48
C ALA A 53 1.14 -21.51 13.79
N ASP A 54 1.32 -20.66 12.77
CA ASP A 54 2.18 -19.47 12.80
C ASP A 54 1.39 -18.14 12.66
N ARG A 55 0.06 -18.20 12.73
CA ARG A 55 -0.80 -17.02 12.53
C ARG A 55 -0.53 -15.90 13.54
N THR A 56 -0.27 -16.23 14.80
CA THR A 56 0.01 -15.24 15.83
C THR A 56 1.33 -14.50 15.55
N GLU A 57 2.34 -15.21 15.05
CA GLU A 57 3.63 -14.62 14.68
C GLU A 57 3.51 -13.73 13.44
N GLU A 58 2.75 -14.16 12.43
CA GLU A 58 2.45 -13.35 11.24
C GLU A 58 1.75 -12.03 11.60
N ILE A 59 0.78 -12.07 12.51
CA ILE A 59 0.08 -10.88 13.01
C ILE A 59 1.07 -9.97 13.73
N ALA A 60 1.85 -10.51 14.67
CA ALA A 60 2.84 -9.74 15.43
C ALA A 60 3.90 -9.13 14.50
N ARG A 61 4.32 -9.85 13.46
CA ARG A 61 5.25 -9.36 12.44
C ARG A 61 4.63 -8.23 11.63
N PHE A 62 3.37 -8.35 11.21
CA PHE A 62 2.67 -7.27 10.52
C PHE A 62 2.57 -6.02 11.38
N GLU A 63 2.21 -6.15 12.66
CA GLU A 63 2.10 -5.02 13.58
C GLU A 63 3.43 -4.30 13.78
N ARG A 64 4.55 -5.05 13.89
CA ARG A 64 5.90 -4.47 13.95
C ARG A 64 6.29 -3.72 12.67
N LEU A 65 5.80 -4.18 11.52
CA LEU A 65 6.07 -3.59 10.21
C LEU A 65 5.07 -2.50 9.81
N ALA A 66 4.10 -2.18 10.66
CA ALA A 66 3.06 -1.20 10.40
C ALA A 66 3.26 0.08 11.25
N PRO A 67 4.23 0.94 10.92
CA PRO A 67 4.62 2.09 11.76
C PRO A 67 3.59 3.22 11.79
N THR A 68 2.60 3.22 10.88
CA THR A 68 1.64 4.31 10.76
C THR A 68 0.37 4.00 11.55
N SER A 69 -0.05 4.90 12.44
CA SER A 69 -1.33 4.75 13.14
C SER A 69 -2.52 5.05 12.21
N PRO A 70 -3.71 4.48 12.49
CA PRO A 70 -4.93 4.77 11.71
C PRO A 70 -5.28 6.25 11.65
N GLU A 71 -5.08 7.00 12.74
CA GLU A 71 -5.37 8.44 12.85
C GLU A 71 -4.43 9.25 11.95
N LYS A 72 -3.14 8.89 11.92
CA LYS A 72 -2.16 9.52 11.01
C LYS A 72 -2.50 9.24 9.56
N ALA A 73 -2.93 8.01 9.25
CA ALA A 73 -3.38 7.64 7.91
C ALA A 73 -4.62 8.45 7.50
N ALA A 74 -5.65 8.52 8.35
CA ALA A 74 -6.86 9.30 8.10
C ALA A 74 -6.55 10.79 7.89
N ALA A 75 -5.75 11.40 8.75
CA ALA A 75 -5.35 12.79 8.62
C ALA A 75 -4.59 13.05 7.31
N ARG A 76 -3.74 12.11 6.86
CA ARG A 76 -3.02 12.21 5.59
C ARG A 76 -3.96 12.10 4.37
N ILE A 77 -4.97 11.23 4.44
CA ILE A 77 -6.00 11.09 3.41
C ILE A 77 -6.76 12.40 3.27
N LEU A 78 -7.30 12.92 4.37
CA LEU A 78 -8.08 14.17 4.36
C LEU A 78 -7.26 15.33 3.80
N ARG A 79 -6.00 15.49 4.23
CA ARG A 79 -5.09 16.52 3.66
C ARG A 79 -4.88 16.34 2.16
N GLY A 80 -4.72 15.11 1.69
CA GLY A 80 -4.51 14.83 0.27
C GLY A 80 -5.74 15.14 -0.58
N VAL A 81 -6.93 14.81 -0.08
CA VAL A 81 -8.21 15.14 -0.72
C VAL A 81 -8.40 16.65 -0.83
N VAL A 82 -8.16 17.39 0.27
CA VAL A 82 -8.26 18.86 0.28
C VAL A 82 -7.30 19.50 -0.73
N ARG A 83 -6.10 18.92 -0.89
CA ARG A 83 -5.06 19.40 -1.81
C ARG A 83 -5.23 18.90 -3.25
N ASP A 84 -6.31 18.18 -3.56
CA ASP A 84 -6.54 17.51 -4.85
C ASP A 84 -5.33 16.70 -5.33
N GLU A 85 -4.73 15.94 -4.42
CA GLU A 85 -3.60 15.10 -4.80
C GLU A 85 -4.10 13.89 -5.58
N PRO A 86 -3.67 13.66 -6.84
CA PRO A 86 -4.11 12.51 -7.62
C PRO A 86 -3.70 11.18 -6.97
N ARG A 87 -2.56 11.18 -6.27
CA ARG A 87 -2.02 10.02 -5.54
C ARG A 87 -1.68 10.41 -4.11
N ILE A 88 -2.30 9.75 -3.15
CA ILE A 88 -2.09 9.98 -1.72
C ILE A 88 -1.29 8.83 -1.14
N LEU A 89 0.03 9.02 -1.02
CA LEU A 89 0.92 8.07 -0.37
C LEU A 89 0.88 8.25 1.16
N ILE A 90 0.71 7.15 1.90
CA ILE A 90 0.65 7.16 3.37
C ILE A 90 1.78 6.30 3.93
N GLY A 91 2.64 6.92 4.75
CA GLY A 91 3.82 6.26 5.33
C GLY A 91 5.09 6.47 4.50
N ALA A 92 6.24 6.43 5.17
CA ALA A 92 7.55 6.59 4.52
C ALA A 92 7.90 5.38 3.65
N ASP A 93 7.43 4.20 4.04
CA ASP A 93 7.52 2.94 3.30
C ASP A 93 6.80 3.01 1.95
N ALA A 94 5.57 3.53 1.91
CA ALA A 94 4.83 3.73 0.66
C ALA A 94 5.59 4.64 -0.32
N TRP A 95 6.21 5.70 0.20
CA TRP A 95 7.07 6.60 -0.58
C TRP A 95 8.32 5.91 -1.11
N LEU A 96 9.01 5.14 -0.27
CA LEU A 96 10.22 4.41 -0.65
C LEU A 96 9.93 3.37 -1.74
N ILE A 97 8.87 2.59 -1.58
CA ILE A 97 8.48 1.55 -2.54
C ILE A 97 8.06 2.18 -3.87
N ASP A 98 7.21 3.21 -3.84
CA ASP A 98 6.79 3.92 -5.05
C ASP A 98 8.00 4.48 -5.82
N ARG A 99 8.92 5.10 -5.09
CA ARG A 99 10.15 5.64 -5.67
C ARG A 99 11.00 4.53 -6.28
N LEU A 100 11.25 3.45 -5.54
CA LEU A 100 12.07 2.35 -5.99
C LEU A 100 11.51 1.66 -7.23
N GLN A 101 10.20 1.43 -7.28
CA GLN A 101 9.53 0.84 -8.44
C GLN A 101 9.60 1.75 -9.68
N ARG A 102 9.58 3.08 -9.50
CA ARG A 102 9.74 4.03 -10.61
C ARG A 102 11.14 4.01 -11.20
N TRP A 103 12.19 3.94 -10.37
CA TRP A 103 13.58 3.98 -10.84
C TRP A 103 14.14 2.62 -11.23
N LEU A 104 13.66 1.54 -10.61
CA LEU A 104 14.16 0.18 -10.81
C LEU A 104 13.01 -0.82 -11.09
N PRO A 105 12.15 -0.59 -12.10
CA PRO A 105 10.90 -1.33 -12.31
C PRO A 105 11.08 -2.84 -12.44
N VAL A 106 12.19 -3.31 -13.03
CA VAL A 106 12.49 -4.74 -13.18
C VAL A 106 13.52 -5.22 -12.15
N ARG A 107 14.40 -4.33 -11.68
CA ARG A 107 15.57 -4.68 -10.86
C ARG A 107 15.32 -4.61 -9.36
N TYR A 108 14.24 -3.97 -8.90
CA TYR A 108 13.94 -3.82 -7.48
C TYR A 108 13.88 -5.17 -6.74
N TRP A 109 13.41 -6.24 -7.39
CA TRP A 109 13.35 -7.56 -6.78
C TRP A 109 14.72 -8.09 -6.35
N ARG A 110 15.78 -7.77 -7.11
CA ARG A 110 17.17 -8.14 -6.75
C ARG A 110 17.65 -7.45 -5.48
N LEU A 111 17.10 -6.27 -5.17
CA LEU A 111 17.42 -5.53 -3.95
C LEU A 111 16.61 -6.02 -2.75
N PHE A 112 15.38 -6.48 -2.95
CA PHE A 112 14.53 -7.01 -1.88
C PHE A 112 14.83 -8.46 -1.50
N LYS A 113 15.29 -9.29 -2.45
CA LYS A 113 15.55 -10.72 -2.20
C LYS A 113 16.41 -10.98 -0.94
N PRO A 114 17.55 -10.31 -0.72
CA PRO A 114 18.38 -10.55 0.46
C PRO A 114 17.71 -10.11 1.78
N ILE A 115 16.92 -9.03 1.74
CA ILE A 115 16.21 -8.48 2.91
C ILE A 115 15.10 -9.43 3.35
N ILE A 116 14.38 -10.01 2.38
CA ILE A 116 13.33 -10.99 2.65
C ILE A 116 13.94 -12.30 3.20
N GLU A 117 15.04 -12.77 2.62
CA GLU A 117 15.73 -13.99 3.07
C GLU A 117 16.28 -13.86 4.50
N TRP A 118 16.87 -12.71 4.85
CA TRP A 118 17.29 -12.39 6.22
C TRP A 118 16.11 -12.39 7.21
N GLN A 119 14.97 -11.83 6.81
CA GLN A 119 13.76 -11.80 7.65
C GLN A 119 13.07 -13.16 7.81
N SER A 120 13.37 -14.14 6.94
CA SER A 120 12.81 -15.51 7.01
C SER A 120 13.71 -16.49 7.75
N GLY A 121 14.83 -16.04 8.35
CA GLY A 121 15.77 -16.91 9.06
C GLY A 121 16.48 -17.93 8.17
N LYS A 122 16.59 -17.66 6.86
CA LYS A 122 17.23 -18.55 5.87
C LYS A 122 18.72 -18.25 5.63
N LEU A 123 19.33 -17.46 6.51
CA LEU A 123 20.77 -17.16 6.57
C LEU A 123 21.25 -17.31 8.01
#